data_AF-A0A7X8PT66-F1
#
_entry.id   AF-A0A7X8PT66-F1
#
_cell.length_a   1.000
_cell.length_b   1.000
_cell.length_c   1.000
_cell.angle_alpha   90.00
_cell.angle_beta   90.00
_cell.angle_gamma   90.00
#
_symmetry.space_group_name_H-M   'P 1'
#
loop_
_entity.id
_entity.type
_entity.pdbx_description
1 polymer ?
#
loop_
_entity_poly.entity_id
_entity_poly.type
_entity_poly.pdbx_seq_one_letter_code
_entity_poly.pdbx_strand_id
1 'polypeptide(L)'
;MKCIRCGTDNPAGKNVCVKCGNFLYSPNPQNRHPLTAAQKSARRAARVKGATLGCLWTFLIVLGVFVFLGVIIFLLIQFVFPPDFIDFLAPATSSVFSTTT
;
A
#
# COMPACT_ATOMS: atom_id res chain seq x y z
N MET A 1 -14.39 -33.23 14.36
CA MET A 1 -13.28 -34.19 14.59
C MET A 1 -12.98 -34.30 16.09
N LYS A 2 -12.79 -35.53 16.56
CA LYS A 2 -12.53 -35.83 17.98
C LYS A 2 -11.10 -35.44 18.33
N CYS A 3 -10.91 -34.73 19.45
CA CYS A 3 -9.57 -34.44 19.94
C CYS A 3 -8.94 -35.70 20.55
N ILE A 4 -7.77 -36.11 20.06
CA ILE A 4 -6.96 -37.23 20.59
C ILE A 4 -6.56 -37.08 22.06
N ARG A 5 -6.47 -35.85 22.58
CA ARG A 5 -6.00 -35.60 23.96
C ARG A 5 -7.12 -35.54 24.99
N CYS A 6 -8.26 -34.94 24.66
CA CYS A 6 -9.35 -34.69 25.62
C CYS A 6 -10.72 -35.20 25.17
N GLY A 7 -10.81 -35.85 24.02
CA GLY A 7 -12.06 -36.42 23.50
C GLY A 7 -13.10 -35.42 23.02
N THR A 8 -12.85 -34.10 23.10
CA THR A 8 -13.83 -33.08 22.69
C THR A 8 -14.08 -33.15 21.19
N ASP A 9 -15.35 -33.09 20.78
CA ASP A 9 -15.73 -32.95 19.39
C ASP A 9 -15.55 -31.50 18.95
N ASN A 10 -14.63 -31.28 18.01
CA ASN A 10 -14.32 -29.96 17.46
C ASN A 10 -14.94 -29.81 16.06
N PRO A 11 -15.41 -28.60 15.69
CA PRO A 11 -15.93 -28.36 14.35
C PRO A 11 -14.86 -28.60 13.27
N ALA A 12 -15.30 -28.98 12.07
CA ALA A 12 -14.41 -29.24 10.94
C ALA A 12 -13.61 -27.97 10.56
N GLY A 13 -12.35 -28.15 10.14
CA GLY A 13 -11.46 -27.04 9.75
C GLY A 13 -10.72 -26.33 10.89
N LYS A 14 -10.94 -26.71 12.16
CA LYS A 14 -10.14 -26.20 13.28
C LYS A 14 -8.81 -26.97 13.38
N ASN A 15 -7.73 -26.22 13.59
CA ASN A 15 -6.38 -26.75 13.75
C ASN A 15 -6.01 -27.07 15.21
N VAL A 16 -6.70 -26.42 16.15
CA VAL A 16 -6.45 -26.49 17.59
C VAL A 16 -7.75 -26.78 18.31
N CYS A 17 -7.69 -27.65 19.31
CA CYS A 17 -8.84 -28.02 20.12
C CYS A 17 -9.31 -26.85 20.99
N VAL A 18 -10.61 -26.55 20.94
CA VAL A 18 -11.24 -25.43 21.68
C VAL A 18 -11.23 -25.63 23.20
N LYS A 19 -11.14 -26.87 23.69
CA LYS A 19 -11.19 -27.18 25.12
C LYS A 19 -9.80 -27.27 25.76
N CYS A 20 -8.87 -28.00 25.14
CA CYS A 20 -7.57 -28.31 25.77
C CYS A 20 -6.36 -27.69 25.05
N GLY A 21 -6.57 -26.99 23.93
CA GLY A 21 -5.49 -26.36 23.17
C GLY A 21 -4.57 -27.33 22.40
N ASN A 22 -4.87 -28.64 22.38
CA ASN A 22 -4.07 -29.59 21.60
C ASN A 22 -4.29 -29.42 20.11
N PHE A 23 -3.25 -29.61 19.30
CA PHE A 23 -3.43 -29.67 17.84
C PHE A 23 -4.30 -30.88 17.47
N LEU A 24 -5.23 -30.66 16.55
CA LEU A 24 -6.18 -31.67 16.10
C LEU A 24 -5.56 -32.60 15.03
N TYR A 25 -4.45 -32.18 14.43
CA TYR A 25 -3.60 -32.99 13.55
C TYR A 25 -2.39 -33.51 14.32
N SER A 26 -1.90 -34.69 13.95
CA SER A 26 -0.63 -35.19 14.47
C SER A 26 0.52 -34.32 13.93
N PRO A 27 1.57 -34.06 14.73
CA PRO A 27 2.79 -33.45 14.22
C PRO A 27 3.39 -34.35 13.13
N ASN A 28 3.17 -34.01 11.86
CA ASN A 28 3.94 -34.60 10.77
C ASN A 28 5.34 -33.97 10.82
N PRO A 29 6.44 -34.75 10.81
CA PRO A 29 7.81 -34.22 10.73
C PRO A 29 8.03 -33.26 9.55
N GLN A 30 7.21 -33.33 8.51
CA GLN A 30 7.22 -32.36 7.40
C GLN A 30 6.65 -30.97 7.76
N ASN A 31 5.85 -30.84 8.82
CA ASN A 31 5.09 -29.63 9.12
C ASN A 31 5.81 -28.67 10.08
N ARG A 32 6.85 -29.14 10.81
CA ARG A 32 7.66 -28.33 11.73
C ARG A 32 9.13 -28.73 11.67
N HIS A 33 9.82 -28.34 10.61
CA HIS A 33 11.27 -28.34 10.64
C HIS A 33 11.76 -26.90 10.90
N PRO A 34 12.77 -26.68 11.78
CA PRO A 34 13.45 -25.41 11.82
C PRO A 34 14.02 -25.12 10.41
N LEU A 35 13.86 -23.89 9.93
CA LEU A 35 14.47 -23.52 8.65
C LEU A 35 15.99 -23.59 8.79
N THR A 36 16.66 -24.13 7.77
CA THR A 36 18.12 -24.08 7.71
C THR A 36 18.58 -22.62 7.57
N ALA A 37 19.83 -22.31 7.94
CA ALA A 37 20.38 -20.96 7.81
C ALA A 37 20.29 -20.44 6.36
N ALA A 38 20.51 -21.32 5.38
CA ALA A 38 20.38 -21.04 3.95
C ALA A 38 18.93 -20.71 3.53
N GLN A 39 17.94 -21.46 4.03
CA GLN A 39 16.54 -21.16 3.75
C GLN A 39 16.10 -19.83 4.38
N LYS A 40 16.63 -19.51 5.58
CA LYS A 40 16.35 -18.25 6.27
C LYS A 40 16.93 -17.04 5.52
N SER A 41 18.15 -17.14 4.98
CA SER A 41 18.75 -16.08 4.16
C SER A 41 18.04 -15.90 2.82
N ALA A 42 17.67 -17.00 2.14
CA ALA A 42 16.87 -16.96 0.92
C ALA A 42 15.51 -16.27 1.14
N ARG A 43 14.83 -16.57 2.25
CA ARG A 43 13.56 -15.93 2.61
C ARG A 43 13.72 -14.42 2.88
N ARG A 44 14.84 -14.00 3.46
CA ARG A 44 15.16 -12.56 3.65
C ARG A 44 15.41 -11.87 2.32
N ALA A 45 16.22 -12.48 1.44
CA ALA A 45 16.50 -11.94 0.11
C ALA A 45 15.23 -11.81 -0.74
N ALA A 46 14.34 -12.81 -0.69
CA ALA A 46 13.06 -12.78 -1.39
C ALA A 46 12.15 -11.64 -0.91
N ARG A 47 12.08 -11.38 0.40
CA ARG A 47 11.31 -10.24 0.93
C ARG A 47 11.87 -8.89 0.48
N VAL A 48 13.19 -8.72 0.50
CA VAL A 48 13.82 -7.47 0.09
C VAL A 48 13.55 -7.20 -1.39
N LYS A 49 13.72 -8.19 -2.27
CA LYS A 49 13.43 -8.05 -3.70
C LYS A 49 11.97 -7.66 -3.99
N GLY A 50 11.02 -8.28 -3.27
CA GLY A 50 9.60 -7.91 -3.39
C GLY A 50 9.31 -6.48 -2.94
N ALA A 51 9.91 -6.06 -1.83
CA ALA A 51 9.73 -4.71 -1.30
C ALA A 51 10.32 -3.63 -2.21
N THR A 52 11.52 -3.85 -2.78
CA THR A 52 12.16 -2.87 -3.66
C THR A 52 11.41 -2.70 -4.98
N LEU A 53 10.94 -3.80 -5.58
CA LEU A 53 10.19 -3.74 -6.84
C LEU A 53 8.84 -3.03 -6.67
N GLY A 54 8.14 -3.30 -5.56
CA GLY A 54 6.89 -2.62 -5.23
C GLY A 54 7.08 -1.13 -4.94
N CYS A 55 8.13 -0.76 -4.21
CA CYS A 55 8.44 0.65 -3.93
C CYS A 55 8.77 1.44 -5.21
N LEU A 56 9.55 0.85 -6.13
CA LEU A 56 9.87 1.48 -7.40
C LEU A 56 8.62 1.67 -8.27
N TRP A 57 7.78 0.64 -8.41
CA TRP A 57 6.55 0.72 -9.20
C TRP A 57 5.55 1.74 -8.65
N THR A 58 5.38 1.77 -7.33
CA THR A 58 4.50 2.76 -6.69
C THR A 58 5.00 4.18 -6.91
N PHE A 59 6.31 4.42 -6.80
CA PHE A 59 6.89 5.73 -7.11
C PHE A 59 6.65 6.17 -8.56
N LEU A 60 6.87 5.28 -9.54
CA LEU A 60 6.65 5.58 -10.96
C LEU A 60 5.18 5.87 -11.27
N ILE A 61 4.25 5.13 -10.67
CA ILE A 61 2.80 5.38 -10.83
C ILE A 61 2.44 6.75 -10.27
N VAL A 62 2.89 7.08 -9.05
CA VAL A 62 2.60 8.37 -8.43
C VAL A 62 3.16 9.51 -9.27
N LEU A 63 4.42 9.42 -9.71
CA LEU A 63 5.03 10.42 -10.57
C LEU A 63 4.28 10.57 -11.90
N GLY A 64 3.90 9.46 -12.53
CA GLY A 64 3.11 9.47 -13.76
C GLY A 64 1.75 10.15 -13.60
N VAL A 65 1.03 9.89 -12.50
CA VAL A 65 -0.26 10.53 -12.21
C VAL A 65 -0.10 12.04 -11.99
N PHE A 66 0.94 12.47 -11.26
CA PHE A 66 1.21 13.90 -11.06
C PHE A 66 1.49 14.63 -12.37
N VAL A 67 2.34 14.05 -13.23
CA VAL A 67 2.64 14.63 -14.55
C VAL A 67 1.38 14.67 -15.41
N PHE A 68 0.62 13.59 -15.45
CA PHE A 68 -0.62 13.51 -16.23
C PHE A 68 -1.66 14.54 -15.78
N LEU A 69 -1.92 14.64 -14.47
CA LEU A 69 -2.83 15.65 -13.93
C LEU A 69 -2.32 17.07 -14.19
N GLY A 70 -1.01 17.30 -14.04
CA GLY A 70 -0.40 18.60 -14.34
C GLY A 70 -0.58 19.01 -15.80
N VAL A 71 -0.42 18.07 -16.74
CA VAL A 71 -0.67 18.31 -18.17
C VAL A 71 -2.15 18.61 -18.43
N ILE A 72 -3.06 17.85 -17.83
CA ILE A 72 -4.50 18.12 -17.96
C ILE A 72 -4.83 19.51 -17.42
N ILE A 73 -4.37 19.85 -16.21
CA ILE A 73 -4.60 21.17 -15.60
C ILE A 73 -4.02 22.27 -16.49
N PHE A 74 -2.82 22.10 -17.02
CA PHE A 74 -2.20 23.05 -17.93
C PHE A 74 -3.02 23.26 -19.21
N LEU A 75 -3.49 22.17 -19.84
CA LEU A 75 -4.34 22.24 -21.02
C LEU A 75 -5.70 22.89 -20.72
N LEU A 76 -6.29 22.58 -19.56
CA LEU A 76 -7.52 23.21 -19.11
C LEU A 76 -7.33 24.70 -18.87
N ILE A 77 -6.21 25.13 -18.27
CA ILE A 77 -5.94 26.56 -18.08
C ILE A 77 -5.84 27.26 -19.43
N GLN A 78 -5.06 26.70 -20.37
CA GLN A 78 -4.88 27.29 -21.69
C GLN A 78 -6.17 27.31 -22.54
N PHE A 79 -7.09 26.36 -22.33
CA PHE A 79 -8.31 26.24 -23.12
C PHE A 79 -9.53 26.93 -22.50
N VAL A 80 -9.62 26.97 -21.16
CA VAL A 80 -10.77 27.50 -20.41
C VAL A 80 -10.55 28.94 -19.96
N PHE A 81 -9.31 29.38 -19.73
CA PHE A 81 -8.99 30.77 -19.39
C PHE A 81 -8.36 31.48 -20.59
N PRO A 82 -9.15 32.14 -21.46
CA PRO A 82 -8.61 33.04 -22.46
C PRO A 82 -7.84 34.19 -21.76
N PRO A 83 -6.79 34.75 -22.38
CA PRO A 83 -5.90 35.75 -21.76
C PRO A 83 -6.66 36.98 -21.22
N ASP A 84 -7.78 37.30 -21.83
CA ASP A 84 -8.75 38.35 -21.48
C ASP A 84 -9.48 38.12 -20.14
N PHE A 85 -9.53 36.90 -19.60
CA PHE A 85 -10.05 36.64 -18.25
C PHE A 85 -9.09 37.11 -17.15
N ILE A 86 -7.78 36.93 -17.33
CA ILE A 86 -6.78 37.38 -16.35
C ILE A 86 -6.75 38.90 -16.28
N ASP A 87 -6.89 39.59 -17.42
CA ASP A 87 -7.00 41.05 -17.48
C ASP A 87 -8.28 41.58 -16.81
N PHE A 88 -9.38 40.83 -16.86
CA PHE A 88 -10.64 41.19 -16.19
C PHE A 88 -10.63 40.94 -14.66
N LEU A 89 -9.79 40.00 -14.17
CA LEU A 89 -9.56 39.79 -12.72
C LEU A 89 -8.40 40.63 -12.16
N ALA A 90 -7.62 41.29 -13.01
CA ALA A 90 -6.55 42.20 -12.62
C ALA A 90 -6.95 43.63 -12.17
N PRO A 91 -8.22 44.09 -12.02
CA PRO A 91 -8.46 45.47 -11.57
C PRO A 91 -8.37 45.69 -10.05
N ALA A 92 -7.63 44.87 -9.29
CA ALA A 92 -7.56 45.00 -7.82
C ALA A 92 -6.17 45.08 -7.18
N THR A 93 -5.06 45.01 -7.93
CA THR A 93 -3.71 45.11 -7.35
C THR A 93 -3.02 46.45 -7.61
N SER A 94 -3.53 47.28 -8.51
CA SER A 94 -2.91 48.57 -8.85
C SER A 94 -3.37 49.76 -7.98
N SER A 95 -4.43 49.65 -7.18
CA SER A 95 -4.94 50.79 -6.40
C SER A 95 -4.39 50.92 -4.97
N VAL A 96 -3.57 49.99 -4.49
CA VAL A 96 -3.04 50.02 -3.10
C VAL A 96 -1.67 50.70 -2.99
N PHE A 97 -0.96 50.94 -4.09
CA PHE A 97 0.42 51.48 -4.05
C PHE A 97 0.55 53.01 -4.22
N SER A 98 -0.52 53.76 -4.45
CA SER A 98 -0.44 55.23 -4.67
C SER A 98 -0.92 56.09 -3.48
N THR A 99 -0.85 55.60 -2.25
CA THR A 99 -1.19 56.43 -1.08
C THR A 99 -0.25 56.22 0.09
N THR A 100 1.05 56.43 -0.11
CA THR A 100 1.93 56.89 0.98
C THR A 100 3.14 57.62 0.39
N THR A 101 3.29 58.88 0.80
CA THR A 101 4.39 59.85 0.59
C THR A 101 4.61 60.42 -0.80
#